data_AF-A0A4Q2T609-F1
#
_entry.id   AF-A0A4Q2T609-F1
#
_cell.length_a   1.000
_cell.length_b   1.000
_cell.length_c   1.000
_cell.angle_alpha   90.00
_cell.angle_beta   90.00
_cell.angle_gamma   90.00
#
_symmetry.space_group_name_H-M   'P 1'
#
loop_
_entity.id
_entity.type
_entity.pdbx_description
1 polymer ?
#
loop_
_entity_poly.entity_id
_entity_poly.type
_entity_poly.pdbx_seq_one_letter_code
_entity_poly.pdbx_strand_id
1 'polypeptide(L)'
;MAMNHLMFTRSVLGLVAATSMLVLSACGGGSDSSSSGSSDKDASASESSSASADPSADAAGGPDLSGIPDVVAEVNGEEVTKDEFVPIYEAAFQQAAAQAQTSGQAPDEEALRQETADNLISAELLAQEAETRGIEVSDGEIDAELTRLAEENQLPSAEELLAAIEKNGVSEEQARSQVETQLLVEQLVEDEDGGQGPTEKELRAIYDQAKQQAAAQEGGQKIPPFDQVRDQIEEQAKTEQVSKVANALVQDLRKDADITINL
;
A
#
# COMPACT_ATOMS: atom_id res chain seq x y z
N MET A 1 18.69 46.32 16.07
CA MET A 1 20.14 46.03 16.00
C MET A 1 20.51 45.21 17.22
N ALA A 2 20.62 43.90 17.05
CA ALA A 2 21.40 42.93 17.84
C ALA A 2 20.88 41.54 17.49
N MET A 3 21.60 40.90 16.58
CA MET A 3 21.44 39.53 16.13
C MET A 3 21.93 38.59 17.23
N ASN A 4 21.30 37.43 17.41
CA ASN A 4 21.99 36.30 18.02
C ASN A 4 21.58 35.01 17.29
N HIS A 5 22.35 34.70 16.25
CA HIS A 5 22.44 33.38 15.64
C HIS A 5 22.99 32.40 16.69
N LEU A 6 22.34 31.25 16.87
CA LEU A 6 23.04 30.03 17.27
C LEU A 6 22.57 28.88 16.39
N MET A 7 23.37 28.66 15.35
CA MET A 7 23.48 27.38 14.66
C MET A 7 23.94 26.33 15.67
N PHE A 8 23.19 25.25 15.84
CA PHE A 8 23.67 24.05 16.52
C PHE A 8 23.85 22.93 15.49
N THR A 9 25.03 22.96 14.88
CA THR A 9 25.62 21.85 14.12
C THR A 9 25.72 20.61 15.01
N ARG A 10 25.09 19.51 14.60
CA ARG A 10 25.35 18.17 15.16
C ARG A 10 26.06 17.35 14.10
N SER A 11 27.39 17.38 14.14
CA SER A 11 28.23 16.35 13.54
C SER A 11 28.96 15.62 14.66
N VAL A 12 29.01 14.28 14.60
CA VAL A 12 30.25 13.48 14.57
C VAL A 12 30.05 12.03 15.09
N LEU A 13 30.47 11.10 14.21
CA LEU A 13 31.06 9.75 14.42
C LEU A 13 30.23 8.54 14.87
N GLY A 14 30.06 7.63 13.90
CA GLY A 14 30.09 6.17 14.10
C GLY A 14 30.78 5.52 12.88
N LEU A 15 31.98 5.00 13.09
CA LEU A 15 32.95 4.49 12.12
C LEU A 15 32.77 2.99 11.94
N VAL A 16 32.56 2.49 10.71
CA VAL A 16 32.79 1.08 10.38
C VAL A 16 33.61 0.97 9.10
N ALA A 17 34.77 0.35 9.25
CA ALA A 17 35.84 0.24 8.31
C ALA A 17 35.59 -0.83 7.24
N ALA A 18 35.97 -0.51 6.01
CA ALA A 18 36.17 -1.47 4.93
C ALA A 18 37.44 -2.29 5.18
N THR A 19 37.35 -3.61 5.06
CA THR A 19 38.51 -4.49 4.87
C THR A 19 38.25 -5.49 3.77
N SER A 20 38.89 -5.23 2.64
CA SER A 20 39.04 -6.11 1.49
C SER A 20 40.26 -7.03 1.63
N MET A 21 40.20 -8.13 0.88
CA MET A 21 41.25 -9.08 0.46
C MET A 21 41.53 -10.30 1.34
N LEU A 22 41.33 -11.50 0.76
CA LEU A 22 42.41 -12.45 0.47
C LEU A 22 41.98 -13.48 -0.60
N VAL A 23 42.97 -13.92 -1.37
CA VAL A 23 42.93 -14.64 -2.65
C VAL A 23 43.36 -16.10 -2.46
N LEU A 24 43.06 -16.95 -3.48
CA LEU A 24 43.81 -18.13 -3.98
C LEU A 24 43.23 -19.52 -3.64
N SER A 25 42.67 -20.20 -4.64
CA SER A 25 43.31 -21.34 -5.34
C SER A 25 42.28 -22.27 -6.00
N ALA A 26 42.34 -22.40 -7.32
CA ALA A 26 42.08 -23.67 -7.98
C ALA A 26 42.86 -23.72 -9.30
N CYS A 27 43.71 -24.73 -9.40
CA CYS A 27 44.68 -24.97 -10.45
C CYS A 27 44.12 -26.00 -11.45
N GLY A 28 44.58 -25.92 -12.69
CA GLY A 28 44.56 -27.01 -13.68
C GLY A 28 43.76 -26.68 -14.93
N GLY A 29 44.29 -26.72 -16.15
CA GLY A 29 45.62 -27.09 -16.63
C GLY A 29 45.53 -27.38 -18.14
N GLY A 30 46.59 -27.03 -18.89
CA GLY A 30 46.95 -27.64 -20.17
C GLY A 30 46.45 -27.00 -21.47
N SER A 31 47.38 -26.37 -22.20
CA SER A 31 47.77 -26.64 -23.62
C SER A 31 46.65 -26.96 -24.63
N ASP A 32 46.54 -26.37 -25.83
CA ASP A 32 47.62 -26.14 -26.81
C ASP A 32 47.17 -25.26 -28.00
N SER A 33 48.19 -24.86 -28.76
CA SER A 33 48.36 -24.12 -30.02
C SER A 33 47.26 -23.96 -31.09
N SER A 34 47.17 -22.70 -31.55
CA SER A 34 47.16 -22.14 -32.92
C SER A 34 46.85 -23.00 -34.16
N SER A 35 46.03 -22.39 -35.05
CA SER A 35 46.34 -22.04 -36.46
C SER A 35 45.43 -22.62 -37.56
N SER A 36 44.79 -21.66 -38.26
CA SER A 36 44.55 -21.55 -39.71
C SER A 36 43.62 -22.51 -40.46
N GLY A 37 42.76 -21.91 -41.30
CA GLY A 37 42.42 -22.46 -42.62
C GLY A 37 41.00 -22.19 -43.09
N SER A 38 40.83 -21.15 -43.94
CA SER A 38 39.61 -20.84 -44.71
C SER A 38 39.06 -22.01 -45.53
N SER A 39 37.74 -22.00 -45.78
CA SER A 39 37.15 -22.12 -47.12
C SER A 39 35.65 -21.78 -47.10
N ASP A 40 35.25 -20.99 -48.08
CA ASP A 40 33.90 -20.50 -48.36
C ASP A 40 32.87 -21.58 -48.80
N LYS A 41 31.60 -21.18 -48.64
CA LYS A 41 30.42 -21.37 -49.52
C LYS A 41 29.29 -22.35 -49.16
N ASP A 42 28.11 -21.70 -49.18
CA ASP A 42 26.76 -22.14 -49.58
C ASP A 42 25.81 -22.81 -48.55
N ALA A 43 24.90 -21.96 -48.08
CA ALA A 43 23.44 -22.12 -48.02
C ALA A 43 22.81 -23.43 -47.50
N SER A 44 22.19 -23.34 -46.33
CA SER A 44 20.82 -23.85 -46.12
C SER A 44 20.18 -23.19 -44.90
N ALA A 45 18.93 -22.78 -45.07
CA ALA A 45 18.05 -22.28 -44.02
C ALA A 45 17.87 -23.33 -42.90
N SER A 46 17.86 -22.87 -41.65
CA SER A 46 17.10 -23.46 -40.56
C SER A 46 16.97 -22.43 -39.43
N GLU A 47 15.85 -22.53 -38.74
CA GLU A 47 15.18 -21.51 -37.96
C GLU A 47 15.98 -20.91 -36.80
N SER A 48 15.66 -19.64 -36.54
CA SER A 48 16.10 -18.87 -35.39
C SER A 48 15.42 -19.42 -34.12
N SER A 49 16.05 -20.40 -33.48
CA SER A 49 15.81 -20.65 -32.05
C SER A 49 16.59 -19.61 -31.25
N SER A 50 15.99 -18.43 -31.09
CA SER A 50 16.36 -17.53 -30.01
C SER A 50 15.91 -18.21 -28.72
N ALA A 51 16.87 -18.82 -28.03
CA ALA A 51 16.71 -19.21 -26.64
C ALA A 51 16.45 -17.94 -25.83
N SER A 52 15.16 -17.61 -25.65
CA SER A 52 14.74 -16.69 -24.61
C SER A 52 15.07 -17.35 -23.27
N ALA A 53 16.12 -16.82 -22.66
CA ALA A 53 16.43 -17.04 -21.27
C ALA A 53 15.24 -16.53 -20.45
N ASP A 54 14.57 -17.44 -19.77
CA ASP A 54 14.00 -17.12 -18.46
C ASP A 54 15.18 -16.82 -17.52
N PRO A 55 15.10 -15.75 -16.73
CA PRO A 55 14.91 -16.05 -15.31
C PRO A 55 14.03 -15.04 -14.57
N SER A 56 13.00 -15.59 -13.92
CA SER A 56 12.61 -15.30 -12.53
C SER A 56 11.91 -13.98 -12.23
N ALA A 57 10.58 -14.05 -12.18
CA ALA A 57 9.74 -13.36 -11.19
C ALA A 57 8.54 -14.24 -10.78
N ASP A 58 8.74 -15.54 -10.61
CA ASP A 58 7.72 -16.48 -10.14
C ASP A 58 8.36 -17.43 -9.14
N ALA A 59 8.60 -16.92 -7.92
CA ALA A 59 9.09 -17.72 -6.79
C ALA A 59 8.46 -17.23 -5.47
N ALA A 60 7.18 -16.92 -5.53
CA ALA A 60 6.20 -17.02 -4.46
C ALA A 60 4.86 -17.14 -5.21
N GLY A 61 4.28 -18.33 -5.27
CA GLY A 61 3.02 -18.53 -6.00
C GLY A 61 1.99 -17.52 -5.51
N GLY A 62 1.38 -16.78 -6.44
CA GLY A 62 0.26 -15.88 -6.14
C GLY A 62 -0.92 -16.65 -5.54
N PRO A 63 -1.94 -15.94 -5.03
CA PRO A 63 -3.11 -16.59 -4.45
C PRO A 63 -3.84 -17.45 -5.48
N ASP A 64 -4.61 -18.44 -5.02
CA ASP A 64 -5.47 -19.20 -5.90
C ASP A 64 -6.66 -18.35 -6.37
N LEU A 65 -6.61 -17.95 -7.65
CA LEU A 65 -7.67 -17.21 -8.33
C LEU A 65 -8.74 -18.11 -8.97
N SER A 66 -8.56 -19.44 -8.90
CA SER A 66 -9.56 -20.36 -9.43
C SER A 66 -10.81 -20.35 -8.57
N GLY A 67 -11.97 -20.42 -9.21
CA GLY A 67 -13.27 -20.37 -8.52
C GLY A 67 -13.80 -18.98 -8.22
N ILE A 68 -13.03 -17.89 -8.45
CA ILE A 68 -13.57 -16.52 -8.36
C ILE A 68 -14.50 -16.27 -9.57
N PRO A 69 -15.81 -16.05 -9.37
CA PRO A 69 -16.78 -15.77 -10.44
C PRO A 69 -16.53 -14.39 -11.06
N ASP A 70 -17.14 -14.11 -12.22
CA ASP A 70 -17.05 -12.80 -12.88
C ASP A 70 -17.74 -11.69 -12.05
N VAL A 71 -18.81 -12.06 -11.35
CA VAL A 71 -19.53 -11.21 -10.38
C VAL A 71 -19.34 -11.82 -8.99
N VAL A 72 -18.56 -11.15 -8.14
CA VAL A 72 -18.18 -11.61 -6.81
C VAL A 72 -19.27 -11.34 -5.79
N ALA A 73 -19.94 -10.19 -5.89
CA ALA A 73 -21.10 -9.84 -5.09
C ALA A 73 -22.04 -8.91 -5.86
N GLU A 74 -23.27 -8.78 -5.38
CA GLU A 74 -24.26 -7.80 -5.83
C GLU A 74 -24.76 -7.01 -4.61
N VAL A 75 -24.81 -5.68 -4.73
CA VAL A 75 -25.20 -4.75 -3.66
C VAL A 75 -26.26 -3.80 -4.19
N ASN A 76 -27.52 -3.98 -3.78
CA ASN A 76 -28.67 -3.19 -4.25
C ASN A 76 -28.83 -3.19 -5.78
N GLY A 77 -28.36 -4.24 -6.45
CA GLY A 77 -28.39 -4.39 -7.91
C GLY A 77 -27.14 -3.90 -8.64
N GLU A 78 -26.15 -3.35 -7.94
CA GLU A 78 -24.82 -3.02 -8.49
C GLU A 78 -23.86 -4.21 -8.30
N GLU A 79 -23.04 -4.51 -9.32
CA GLU A 79 -22.19 -5.70 -9.35
C GLU A 79 -20.77 -5.36 -8.85
N VAL A 80 -20.30 -6.09 -7.84
CA VAL A 80 -18.87 -6.11 -7.47
C VAL A 80 -18.20 -7.15 -8.36
N THR A 81 -17.36 -6.69 -9.29
CA THR A 81 -16.79 -7.54 -10.33
C THR A 81 -15.48 -8.21 -9.90
N LYS A 82 -15.10 -9.25 -10.66
CA LYS A 82 -13.81 -9.91 -10.51
C LYS A 82 -12.62 -8.96 -10.73
N ASP A 83 -12.75 -8.03 -11.66
CA ASP A 83 -11.68 -7.10 -12.03
C ASP A 83 -11.39 -6.09 -10.91
N GLU A 84 -12.38 -5.79 -10.07
CA GLU A 84 -12.22 -5.00 -8.85
C GLU A 84 -11.69 -5.86 -7.69
N PHE A 85 -12.16 -7.11 -7.59
CA PHE A 85 -11.80 -8.03 -6.52
C PHE A 85 -10.36 -8.53 -6.58
N VAL A 86 -9.92 -9.02 -7.73
CA VAL A 86 -8.64 -9.74 -7.86
C VAL A 86 -7.45 -8.87 -7.47
N PRO A 87 -7.30 -7.61 -7.93
CA PRO A 87 -6.16 -6.78 -7.55
C PRO A 87 -6.06 -6.54 -6.04
N ILE A 88 -7.20 -6.36 -5.38
CA ILE A 88 -7.26 -6.13 -3.93
C ILE A 88 -6.93 -7.42 -3.18
N TYR A 89 -7.47 -8.55 -3.63
CA TYR A 89 -7.21 -9.87 -3.04
C TYR A 89 -5.72 -10.26 -3.18
N GLU A 90 -5.11 -10.01 -4.33
CA GLU A 90 -3.69 -10.25 -4.55
C GLU A 90 -2.81 -9.40 -3.63
N ALA A 91 -3.12 -8.11 -3.47
CA ALA A 91 -2.41 -7.23 -2.55
C ALA A 91 -2.54 -7.71 -1.09
N ALA A 92 -3.76 -8.07 -0.67
CA ALA A 92 -4.03 -8.61 0.66
C ALA A 92 -3.26 -9.93 0.91
N PHE A 93 -3.24 -10.82 -0.08
CA PHE A 93 -2.50 -12.07 -0.01
C PHE A 93 -0.99 -11.84 0.11
N GLN A 94 -0.41 -10.93 -0.68
CA GLN A 94 1.01 -10.61 -0.61
C GLN A 94 1.40 -10.10 0.78
N GLN A 95 0.59 -9.23 1.37
CA GLN A 95 0.80 -8.74 2.72
C GLN A 95 0.69 -9.87 3.76
N ALA A 96 -0.31 -10.75 3.64
CA ALA A 96 -0.47 -11.91 4.51
C ALA A 96 0.68 -12.90 4.37
N ALA A 97 1.17 -13.14 3.15
CA ALA A 97 2.31 -14.00 2.86
C ALA A 97 3.61 -13.45 3.46
N ALA A 98 3.82 -12.13 3.42
CA ALA A 98 4.96 -11.49 4.10
C ALA A 98 4.90 -11.70 5.64
N GLN A 99 3.69 -11.63 6.23
CA GLN A 99 3.51 -11.93 7.65
C GLN A 99 3.73 -13.41 7.97
N ALA A 100 3.29 -14.30 7.08
CA ALA A 100 3.49 -15.75 7.18
C ALA A 100 4.97 -16.14 7.25
N GLN A 101 5.86 -15.40 6.57
CA GLN A 101 7.31 -15.62 6.66
C GLN A 101 7.87 -15.39 8.07
N THR A 102 7.26 -14.47 8.83
CA THR A 102 7.69 -14.15 10.20
C THR A 102 6.99 -15.03 11.25
N SER A 103 5.71 -15.32 11.06
CA SER A 103 4.91 -16.12 12.00
C SER A 103 5.05 -17.64 11.79
N GLY A 104 5.42 -18.07 10.58
CA GLY A 104 5.43 -19.47 10.16
C GLY A 104 4.05 -20.04 9.83
N GLN A 105 2.99 -19.24 9.88
CA GLN A 105 1.62 -19.66 9.59
C GLN A 105 1.22 -19.20 8.20
N ALA A 106 0.81 -20.13 7.33
CA ALA A 106 0.34 -19.80 5.99
C ALA A 106 -0.92 -18.91 6.03
N PRO A 107 -1.12 -18.01 5.04
CA PRO A 107 -2.33 -17.22 4.91
C PRO A 107 -3.57 -18.12 4.81
N ASP A 108 -4.66 -17.73 5.46
CA ASP A 108 -5.97 -18.35 5.25
C ASP A 108 -6.62 -17.69 4.03
N GLU A 109 -6.48 -18.34 2.87
CA GLU A 109 -6.96 -17.80 1.60
C GLU A 109 -8.49 -17.64 1.56
N GLU A 110 -9.25 -18.53 2.21
CA GLU A 110 -10.72 -18.44 2.24
C GLU A 110 -11.15 -17.24 3.06
N ALA A 111 -10.56 -17.05 4.24
CA ALA A 111 -10.81 -15.88 5.07
C ALA A 111 -10.42 -14.58 4.35
N LEU A 112 -9.28 -14.55 3.66
CA LEU A 112 -8.84 -13.39 2.88
C LEU A 112 -9.78 -13.07 1.72
N ARG A 113 -10.31 -14.09 1.02
CA ARG A 113 -11.29 -13.86 -0.05
C ARG A 113 -12.57 -13.24 0.52
N GLN A 114 -13.07 -13.81 1.62
CA GLN A 114 -14.28 -13.30 2.27
C GLN A 114 -14.08 -11.87 2.77
N GLU A 115 -12.96 -11.58 3.45
CA GLU A 115 -12.62 -10.24 3.92
C GLU A 115 -12.52 -9.24 2.76
N THR A 116 -11.91 -9.64 1.64
CA THR A 116 -11.79 -8.78 0.45
C THR A 116 -13.17 -8.45 -0.13
N ALA A 117 -14.06 -9.44 -0.27
CA ALA A 117 -15.43 -9.21 -0.76
C ALA A 117 -16.23 -8.34 0.22
N ASP A 118 -16.11 -8.59 1.52
CA ASP A 118 -16.78 -7.78 2.54
C ASP A 118 -16.30 -6.32 2.52
N ASN A 119 -15.01 -6.08 2.27
CA ASN A 119 -14.47 -4.73 2.13
C ASN A 119 -15.03 -4.03 0.90
N LEU A 120 -15.10 -4.71 -0.24
CA LEU A 120 -15.68 -4.17 -1.47
C LEU A 120 -17.18 -3.87 -1.35
N ILE A 121 -17.94 -4.78 -0.75
CA ILE A 121 -19.37 -4.55 -0.44
C ILE A 121 -19.53 -3.31 0.46
N SER A 122 -18.65 -3.15 1.44
CA SER A 122 -18.70 -2.01 2.35
C SER A 122 -18.36 -0.70 1.63
N ALA A 123 -17.39 -0.71 0.73
CA ALA A 123 -17.05 0.44 -0.11
C ALA A 123 -18.21 0.81 -1.03
N GLU A 124 -18.84 -0.17 -1.67
CA GLU A 124 -20.01 0.02 -2.55
C GLU A 124 -21.21 0.63 -1.79
N LEU A 125 -21.51 0.13 -0.60
CA LEU A 125 -22.57 0.71 0.24
C LEU A 125 -22.29 2.18 0.61
N LEU A 126 -21.04 2.52 0.93
CA LEU A 126 -20.65 3.90 1.23
C LEU A 126 -20.75 4.79 -0.02
N ALA A 127 -20.36 4.28 -1.19
CA ALA A 127 -20.50 4.99 -2.46
C ALA A 127 -21.97 5.31 -2.78
N GLN A 128 -22.87 4.32 -2.67
CA GLN A 128 -24.31 4.51 -2.88
C GLN A 128 -24.93 5.50 -1.89
N GLU A 129 -24.47 5.48 -0.63
CA GLU A 129 -24.93 6.43 0.38
C GLU A 129 -24.44 7.86 0.06
N ALA A 130 -23.18 8.03 -0.35
CA ALA A 130 -22.65 9.31 -0.79
C ALA A 130 -23.44 9.87 -1.99
N GLU A 131 -23.72 9.04 -3.00
CA GLU A 131 -24.56 9.43 -4.14
C GLU A 131 -25.97 9.87 -3.68
N THR A 132 -26.58 9.11 -2.77
CA THR A 132 -27.90 9.42 -2.20
C THR A 132 -27.91 10.78 -1.48
N ARG A 133 -26.80 11.17 -0.85
CA ARG A 133 -26.62 12.47 -0.20
C ARG A 133 -26.14 13.58 -1.13
N GLY A 134 -25.81 13.26 -2.39
CA GLY A 134 -25.26 14.21 -3.36
C GLY A 134 -23.83 14.66 -3.03
N ILE A 135 -23.05 13.77 -2.41
CA ILE A 135 -21.63 13.96 -2.13
C ILE A 135 -20.86 13.45 -3.34
N GLU A 136 -20.10 14.33 -3.98
CA GLU A 136 -19.30 14.03 -5.16
C GLU A 136 -17.90 14.61 -4.98
N VAL A 137 -16.87 13.86 -5.37
CA VAL A 137 -15.47 14.31 -5.33
C VAL A 137 -15.09 14.81 -6.72
N SER A 138 -14.57 16.03 -6.82
CA SER A 138 -14.12 16.60 -8.08
C SER A 138 -12.68 16.20 -8.42
N ASP A 139 -12.33 16.19 -9.71
CA ASP A 139 -10.95 15.99 -10.17
C ASP A 139 -9.95 16.93 -9.48
N GLY A 140 -10.37 18.16 -9.17
CA GLY A 140 -9.53 19.14 -8.49
C GLY A 140 -9.24 18.78 -7.02
N GLU A 141 -10.16 18.09 -6.35
CA GLU A 141 -9.94 17.57 -4.99
C GLU A 141 -9.00 16.36 -5.02
N ILE A 142 -9.17 15.47 -6.00
CA ILE A 142 -8.25 14.34 -6.23
C ILE A 142 -6.82 14.85 -6.48
N ASP A 143 -6.66 15.85 -7.35
CA ASP A 143 -5.35 16.45 -7.66
C ASP A 143 -4.72 17.13 -6.44
N ALA A 144 -5.54 17.82 -5.62
CA ALA A 144 -5.09 18.44 -4.39
C ALA A 144 -4.61 17.40 -3.38
N GLU A 145 -5.35 16.30 -3.24
CA GLU A 145 -5.00 15.21 -2.32
C GLU A 145 -3.75 14.46 -2.78
N LEU A 146 -3.61 14.15 -4.07
CA LEU A 146 -2.38 13.59 -4.63
C LEU A 146 -1.16 14.49 -4.39
N THR A 147 -1.35 15.81 -4.46
CA THR A 147 -0.29 16.78 -4.15
C THR A 147 0.08 16.73 -2.66
N ARG A 148 -0.92 16.68 -1.76
CA ARG A 148 -0.69 16.53 -0.31
C ARG A 148 0.08 15.24 0.00
N LEU A 149 -0.36 14.11 -0.57
CA LEU A 149 0.30 12.81 -0.40
C LEU A 149 1.74 12.84 -0.93
N ALA A 150 2.00 13.56 -2.02
CA ALA A 150 3.37 13.72 -2.52
C ALA A 150 4.25 14.48 -1.50
N GLU A 151 3.75 15.58 -0.93
CA GLU A 151 4.47 16.35 0.09
C GLU A 151 4.77 15.51 1.35
N GLU A 152 3.80 14.72 1.81
CA GLU A 152 3.94 13.81 2.95
C GLU A 152 4.99 12.73 2.71
N ASN A 153 5.05 12.21 1.47
CA ASN A 153 6.04 11.24 1.03
C ASN A 153 7.38 11.88 0.62
N GLN A 154 7.55 13.19 0.82
CA GLN A 154 8.76 13.94 0.48
C GLN A 154 9.11 13.86 -1.02
N LEU A 155 8.08 13.70 -1.85
CA LEU A 155 8.15 13.73 -3.29
C LEU A 155 7.89 15.16 -3.79
N PRO A 156 8.49 15.54 -4.93
CA PRO A 156 8.42 16.92 -5.40
C PRO A 156 7.08 17.28 -6.05
N SER A 157 6.27 16.30 -6.48
CA SER A 157 4.97 16.53 -7.12
C SER A 157 4.08 15.28 -7.15
N ALA A 158 2.80 15.49 -7.44
CA ALA A 158 1.81 14.42 -7.65
C ALA A 158 2.22 13.46 -8.78
N GLU A 159 2.84 13.95 -9.85
CA GLU A 159 3.29 13.10 -10.96
C GLU A 159 4.41 12.15 -10.53
N GLU A 160 5.34 12.60 -9.67
CA GLU A 160 6.39 11.72 -9.14
C GLU A 160 5.84 10.71 -8.14
N LEU A 161 4.77 11.05 -7.41
CA LEU A 161 4.01 10.11 -6.58
C LEU A 161 3.37 9.02 -7.45
N LEU A 162 2.61 9.41 -8.48
CA LEU A 162 1.95 8.47 -9.38
C LEU A 162 2.97 7.57 -10.10
N ALA A 163 4.09 8.12 -10.57
CA ALA A 163 5.16 7.34 -11.17
C ALA A 163 5.86 6.37 -10.20
N ALA A 164 5.88 6.69 -8.89
CA ALA A 164 6.38 5.77 -7.87
C ALA A 164 5.38 4.64 -7.58
N ILE A 165 4.08 4.96 -7.56
CA ILE A 165 2.98 4.00 -7.38
C ILE A 165 2.90 3.03 -8.56
N GLU A 166 3.04 3.52 -9.80
CA GLU A 166 3.04 2.70 -11.02
C GLU A 166 4.16 1.66 -11.05
N LYS A 167 5.34 1.99 -10.51
CA LYS A 167 6.45 1.02 -10.36
C LYS A 167 6.11 -0.15 -9.45
N ASN A 168 5.13 0.00 -8.56
CA ASN A 168 4.62 -1.05 -7.69
C ASN A 168 3.40 -1.77 -8.29
N GLY A 169 3.05 -1.50 -9.56
CA GLY A 169 2.01 -2.22 -10.29
C GLY A 169 0.61 -1.61 -10.21
N VAL A 170 0.46 -0.41 -9.63
CA VAL A 170 -0.83 0.29 -9.54
C VAL A 170 -0.87 1.40 -10.58
N SER A 171 -1.79 1.33 -11.53
CA SER A 171 -1.93 2.34 -12.59
C SER A 171 -2.37 3.70 -12.03
N GLU A 172 -2.13 4.77 -12.79
CA GLU A 172 -2.58 6.12 -12.44
C GLU A 172 -4.11 6.18 -12.23
N GLU A 173 -4.88 5.52 -13.10
CA GLU A 173 -6.34 5.45 -12.99
C GLU A 173 -6.78 4.79 -11.68
N GLN A 174 -6.16 3.66 -11.31
CA GLN A 174 -6.43 2.99 -10.04
C GLN A 174 -6.03 3.86 -8.84
N ALA A 175 -4.89 4.55 -8.91
CA ALA A 175 -4.45 5.44 -7.84
C ALA A 175 -5.42 6.60 -7.63
N ARG A 176 -5.89 7.23 -8.72
CA ARG A 176 -6.89 8.30 -8.67
C ARG A 176 -8.23 7.81 -8.11
N SER A 177 -8.71 6.65 -8.55
CA SER A 177 -9.93 6.03 -8.05
C SER A 177 -9.84 5.68 -6.55
N GLN A 178 -8.68 5.23 -6.07
CA GLN A 178 -8.46 5.00 -4.64
C GLN A 178 -8.53 6.31 -3.83
N VAL A 179 -7.92 7.39 -4.34
CA VAL A 179 -8.00 8.72 -3.72
C VAL A 179 -9.43 9.25 -3.72
N GLU A 180 -10.14 9.10 -4.83
CA GLU A 180 -11.55 9.48 -4.95
C GLU A 180 -12.40 8.75 -3.90
N THR A 181 -12.25 7.43 -3.80
CA THR A 181 -12.95 6.60 -2.82
C THR A 181 -12.63 7.05 -1.39
N GLN A 182 -11.37 7.36 -1.10
CA GLN A 182 -10.96 7.86 0.21
C GLN A 182 -11.62 9.20 0.54
N LEU A 183 -11.56 10.17 -0.37
CA LEU A 183 -12.16 11.48 -0.19
C LEU A 183 -13.68 11.41 -0.04
N LEU A 184 -14.33 10.53 -0.79
CA LEU A 184 -15.77 10.31 -0.71
C LEU A 184 -16.17 9.79 0.68
N VAL A 185 -15.42 8.83 1.23
CA VAL A 185 -15.65 8.31 2.59
C VAL A 185 -15.38 9.39 3.64
N GLU A 186 -14.32 10.18 3.47
CA GLU A 186 -14.00 11.29 4.39
C GLU A 186 -15.11 12.35 4.41
N GLN A 187 -15.60 12.77 3.24
CA GLN A 187 -16.72 13.71 3.12
C GLN A 187 -18.02 13.14 3.70
N LEU A 188 -18.29 11.86 3.47
CA LEU A 188 -19.46 11.17 4.02
C LEU A 188 -19.40 11.10 5.55
N VAL A 189 -18.22 10.86 6.13
CA VAL A 189 -18.03 10.90 7.59
C VAL A 189 -18.22 12.31 8.12
N GLU A 190 -17.68 13.32 7.44
CA GLU A 190 -17.82 14.73 7.84
C GLU A 190 -19.29 15.16 7.84
N ASP A 191 -20.06 14.72 6.84
CA ASP A 191 -21.51 14.93 6.78
C ASP A 191 -22.24 14.22 7.94
N GLU A 192 -21.89 12.96 8.23
CA GLU A 192 -22.51 12.16 9.28
C GLU A 192 -22.22 12.70 10.70
N ASP A 193 -21.00 13.19 10.96
CA ASP A 193 -20.59 13.70 12.27
C ASP A 193 -20.78 15.22 12.46
N GLY A 194 -21.17 15.91 11.39
CA GLY A 194 -21.40 17.36 11.35
C GLY A 194 -20.12 18.20 11.35
N GLY A 195 -19.00 17.66 10.86
CA GLY A 195 -17.71 18.33 10.72
C GLY A 195 -17.03 18.66 12.05
N GLN A 196 -17.37 17.94 13.11
CA GLN A 196 -16.85 18.23 14.45
C GLN A 196 -15.40 17.75 14.64
N GLY A 197 -14.99 16.74 13.84
CA GLY A 197 -13.67 16.13 13.93
C GLY A 197 -13.34 15.56 15.32
N PRO A 198 -12.07 15.22 15.59
CA PRO A 198 -11.70 14.60 16.84
C PRO A 198 -11.73 15.59 18.02
N THR A 199 -12.29 15.14 19.14
CA THR A 199 -12.36 15.96 20.35
C THR A 199 -11.00 16.01 21.08
N GLU A 200 -10.74 17.10 21.81
CA GLU A 200 -9.56 17.22 22.69
C GLU A 200 -9.41 16.03 23.68
N LYS A 201 -10.54 15.43 24.08
CA LYS A 201 -10.55 14.24 24.94
C LYS A 201 -9.99 13.02 24.21
N GLU A 202 -10.34 12.83 22.94
CA GLU A 202 -9.82 11.74 22.10
C GLU A 202 -8.33 11.93 21.82
N LEU A 203 -7.90 13.15 21.50
CA LEU A 203 -6.47 13.46 21.33
C LEU A 203 -5.66 13.12 22.58
N ARG A 204 -6.17 13.47 23.77
CA ARG A 204 -5.52 13.13 25.05
C ARG A 204 -5.51 11.63 25.31
N ALA A 205 -6.57 10.92 24.95
CA ALA A 205 -6.63 9.47 25.11
C ALA A 205 -5.58 8.77 24.24
N ILE A 206 -5.43 9.18 22.97
CA ILE A 206 -4.41 8.66 22.06
C ILE A 206 -3.00 8.95 22.61
N TYR A 207 -2.74 10.17 23.07
CA TYR A 207 -1.46 10.52 23.70
C TYR A 207 -1.13 9.66 24.93
N ASP A 208 -2.11 9.48 25.82
CA ASP A 208 -1.93 8.70 27.04
C ASP A 208 -1.73 7.21 26.72
N GLN A 209 -2.44 6.67 25.72
CA GLN A 209 -2.23 5.31 25.22
C GLN A 209 -0.82 5.14 24.65
N ALA A 210 -0.36 6.06 23.82
CA ALA A 210 0.99 6.03 23.27
C ALA A 210 2.06 6.07 24.37
N LYS A 211 1.86 6.90 25.42
CA LYS A 211 2.74 6.92 26.59
C LYS A 211 2.73 5.62 27.38
N GLN A 212 1.56 4.99 27.55
CA GLN A 212 1.45 3.72 28.25
C GLN A 212 2.17 2.61 27.48
N GLN A 213 2.00 2.54 26.16
CA GLN A 213 2.70 1.60 25.30
C GLN A 213 4.22 1.81 25.35
N ALA A 214 4.68 3.04 25.27
CA ALA A 214 6.11 3.36 25.38
C ALA A 214 6.68 3.00 26.77
N ALA A 215 5.93 3.20 27.85
CA ALA A 215 6.34 2.84 29.19
C ALA A 215 6.36 1.32 29.42
N ALA A 216 5.57 0.55 28.68
CA ALA A 216 5.53 -0.91 28.74
C ALA A 216 6.71 -1.58 28.02
N GLN A 217 7.42 -0.86 27.13
CA GLN A 217 8.60 -1.36 26.43
C GLN A 217 9.86 -1.15 27.29
N GLU A 218 10.69 -2.20 27.46
CA GLU A 218 11.99 -2.06 28.13
C GLU A 218 12.91 -1.13 27.33
N GLY A 219 13.36 -0.04 27.96
CA GLY A 219 14.10 1.04 27.28
C GLY A 219 13.21 2.15 26.70
N GLY A 220 11.93 2.18 27.08
CA GLY A 220 10.85 3.04 26.58
C GLY A 220 11.26 4.44 26.12
N GLN A 221 10.99 4.72 24.84
CA GLN A 221 11.23 6.02 24.23
C GLN A 221 10.37 7.09 24.91
N LYS A 222 10.99 8.18 25.34
CA LYS A 222 10.26 9.29 25.96
C LYS A 222 9.43 10.00 24.88
N ILE A 223 8.11 9.84 24.95
CA ILE A 223 7.17 10.58 24.09
C ILE A 223 7.34 12.09 24.35
N PRO A 224 7.46 12.94 23.30
CA PRO A 224 7.49 14.39 23.43
C PRO A 224 6.23 14.93 24.15
N PRO A 225 6.25 16.17 24.67
CA PRO A 225 5.05 16.78 25.25
C PRO A 225 3.90 16.84 24.24
N PHE A 226 2.66 16.69 24.71
CA PHE A 226 1.43 16.71 23.89
C PHE A 226 1.41 17.85 22.87
N ASP A 227 1.74 19.08 23.29
CA ASP A 227 1.74 20.25 22.41
C ASP A 227 2.69 20.15 21.21
N GLN A 228 3.75 19.32 21.28
CA GLN A 228 4.69 19.10 20.16
C GLN A 228 4.23 18.04 19.18
N VAL A 229 3.33 17.16 19.60
CA VAL A 229 2.82 16.03 18.80
C VAL A 229 1.32 16.16 18.53
N ARG A 230 0.70 17.28 18.91
CA ARG A 230 -0.74 17.51 18.80
C ARG A 230 -1.22 17.29 17.38
N ASP A 231 -0.54 17.87 16.39
CA ASP A 231 -0.95 17.79 14.99
C ASP A 231 -0.86 16.34 14.46
N GLN A 232 0.18 15.60 14.84
CA GLN A 232 0.31 14.18 14.49
C GLN A 232 -0.80 13.33 15.13
N ILE A 233 -1.15 13.63 16.37
CA ILE A 233 -2.22 12.92 17.09
C ILE A 233 -3.58 13.30 16.51
N GLU A 234 -3.76 14.55 16.07
CA GLU A 234 -4.99 14.99 15.41
C GLU A 234 -5.21 14.25 14.10
N GLU A 235 -4.15 14.07 13.29
CA GLU A 235 -4.23 13.28 12.07
C GLU A 235 -4.55 11.80 12.35
N GLN A 236 -3.87 11.18 13.32
CA GLN A 236 -4.18 9.81 13.73
C GLN A 236 -5.64 9.70 14.23
N ALA A 237 -6.10 10.66 15.01
CA ALA A 237 -7.45 10.67 15.55
C ALA A 237 -8.50 10.82 14.45
N LYS A 238 -8.23 11.62 13.41
CA LYS A 238 -9.10 11.71 12.23
C LYS A 238 -9.23 10.37 11.54
N THR A 239 -8.12 9.68 11.27
CA THR A 239 -8.15 8.34 10.66
C THR A 239 -8.96 7.33 11.50
N GLU A 240 -8.77 7.34 12.82
CA GLU A 240 -9.52 6.47 13.74
C GLU A 240 -11.02 6.82 13.76
N GLN A 241 -11.35 8.11 13.72
CA GLN A 241 -12.73 8.61 13.68
C GLN A 241 -13.42 8.25 12.37
N VAL A 242 -12.77 8.52 11.23
CA VAL A 242 -13.25 8.13 9.89
C VAL A 242 -13.55 6.64 9.85
N SER A 243 -12.58 5.82 10.28
CA SER A 243 -12.76 4.37 10.35
C SER A 243 -13.97 3.98 11.23
N LYS A 244 -14.12 4.60 12.39
CA LYS A 244 -15.21 4.30 13.32
C LYS A 244 -16.58 4.69 12.76
N VAL A 245 -16.71 5.89 12.19
CA VAL A 245 -17.98 6.39 11.65
C VAL A 245 -18.33 5.60 10.39
N ALA A 246 -17.40 5.39 9.46
CA ALA A 246 -17.61 4.58 8.27
C ALA A 246 -18.06 3.15 8.63
N ASN A 247 -17.42 2.49 9.60
CA ASN A 247 -17.84 1.16 10.04
C ASN A 247 -19.24 1.13 10.66
N ALA A 248 -19.60 2.16 11.45
CA ALA A 248 -20.94 2.26 12.01
C ALA A 248 -21.99 2.47 10.91
N LEU A 249 -21.69 3.34 9.95
CA LEU A 249 -22.55 3.61 8.81
C LEU A 249 -22.74 2.36 7.94
N VAL A 250 -21.67 1.65 7.59
CA VAL A 250 -21.75 0.37 6.87
C VAL A 250 -22.61 -0.65 7.62
N GLN A 251 -22.49 -0.76 8.94
CA GLN A 251 -23.33 -1.67 9.73
C GLN A 251 -24.81 -1.30 9.68
N ASP A 252 -25.13 -0.02 9.58
CA ASP A 252 -26.50 0.45 9.42
C ASP A 252 -27.00 0.21 7.99
N LEU A 253 -26.21 0.57 6.97
CA LEU A 253 -26.52 0.35 5.55
C LEU A 253 -26.75 -1.13 5.23
N ARG A 254 -25.92 -2.03 5.77
CA ARG A 254 -26.05 -3.48 5.59
C ARG A 254 -27.36 -4.07 6.12
N LYS A 255 -28.07 -3.38 7.03
CA LYS A 255 -29.36 -3.89 7.56
C LYS A 255 -30.50 -3.78 6.56
N ASP A 256 -30.43 -2.78 5.70
CA ASP A 256 -31.48 -2.45 4.74
C ASP A 256 -31.09 -2.78 3.28
N ALA A 257 -29.81 -3.11 3.05
CA ALA A 257 -29.28 -3.47 1.73
C ALA A 257 -29.64 -4.89 1.29
N ASP A 258 -29.84 -5.07 -0.02
CA ASP A 258 -29.91 -6.38 -0.67
C ASP A 258 -28.50 -6.80 -1.10
N ILE A 259 -27.93 -7.79 -0.42
CA ILE A 259 -26.53 -8.23 -0.62
C ILE A 259 -26.52 -9.72 -0.97
N THR A 260 -25.96 -10.04 -2.14
CA THR A 260 -25.69 -11.41 -2.57
C THR A 260 -24.20 -11.60 -2.76
N ILE A 261 -23.60 -12.63 -2.13
CA ILE A 261 -22.18 -12.98 -2.28
C ILE A 261 -22.08 -14.29 -3.08
N ASN A 262 -21.24 -14.31 -4.11
CA ASN A 262 -21.12 -15.39 -5.08
C ASN A 262 -19.79 -16.19 -4.97
N LEU A 263 -18.99 -15.94 -3.94
CA LEU A 263 -17.73 -16.65 -3.65
C LEU A 263 -17.92 -18.11 -3.22
#